data_AF-A0A820I6D4-F1
#
_entry.id   AF-A0A820I6D4-F1
#
_cell.length_a   1.000
_cell.length_b   1.000
_cell.length_c   1.000
_cell.angle_alpha   90.00
_cell.angle_beta   90.00
_cell.angle_gamma   90.00
#
_symmetry.space_group_name_H-M   'P 1'
#
loop_
_entity.id
_entity.type
_entity.pdbx_description
1 polymer ?
#
loop_
_entity_poly.entity_id
_entity_poly.type
_entity_poly.pdbx_seq_one_letter_code
_entity_poly.pdbx_strand_id
1 'polypeptide(L)'
;NPQSREDLIWNANGGLTEKQIEQFLIIARSIGTFARALDCPTALKHPSLHMSAASASRDATLFFAMDILHKHHYDLAIATCSLVPNTGPILVKDQMEDWSAAEANSFEDAIEKCGKDFIDIQKEYLQWKSLKGIIEYYYMWKTTDRYVAQRRLKLAEQENKLKQVFIPNYNKAHQCLLPQRPQAENKPCESCGNTSSTQWYQWNTAQPHTRLCSECWSYYKKSGGLKYPKKSGPDRRQERAANINKLVSYKCTVTGCGKNT
;
A
#
# COMPACT_ATOMS: atom_id res chain seq x y z
N ASN A 1 32.67 -23.85 29.97
CA ASN A 1 32.67 -22.52 29.32
C ASN A 1 31.23 -22.06 29.23
N PRO A 2 30.84 -20.92 29.82
CA PRO A 2 29.46 -20.46 29.68
C PRO A 2 29.21 -20.21 28.20
N GLN A 3 28.17 -20.82 27.63
CA GLN A 3 27.76 -20.60 26.25
C GLN A 3 27.58 -19.10 26.03
N SER A 4 28.34 -18.51 25.11
CA SER A 4 28.18 -17.13 24.70
C SER A 4 26.74 -16.92 24.24
N ARG A 5 26.10 -15.85 24.70
CA ARG A 5 24.71 -15.50 24.31
C ARG A 5 24.65 -14.83 22.94
N GLU A 6 25.81 -14.50 22.39
CA GLU A 6 26.00 -13.78 21.14
C GLU A 6 27.28 -14.29 20.47
N ASP A 7 27.27 -14.25 19.15
CA ASP A 7 28.42 -14.54 18.31
C ASP A 7 28.78 -13.27 17.53
N LEU A 8 30.06 -12.93 17.51
CA LEU A 8 30.55 -11.78 16.76
C LEU A 8 30.44 -12.08 15.26
N ILE A 9 29.72 -11.22 14.53
CA ILE A 9 29.52 -11.36 13.07
C ILE A 9 30.34 -10.36 12.25
N TRP A 10 30.75 -9.24 12.87
CA TRP A 10 31.56 -8.21 12.22
C TRP A 10 32.30 -7.35 13.25
N ASN A 11 33.55 -7.02 12.95
CA ASN A 11 34.42 -6.13 13.70
C ASN A 11 34.77 -4.89 12.85
N ALA A 12 34.36 -3.72 13.32
CA ALA A 12 34.63 -2.44 12.65
C ALA A 12 36.13 -2.07 12.61
N ASN A 13 36.96 -2.65 13.50
CA ASN A 13 38.40 -2.40 13.58
C ASN A 13 39.22 -3.48 12.87
N GLY A 14 38.66 -4.16 11.87
CA GLY A 14 39.25 -5.31 11.18
C GLY A 14 40.50 -5.02 10.32
N GLY A 15 41.18 -3.89 10.49
CA GLY A 15 42.42 -3.57 9.78
C GLY A 15 42.28 -3.21 8.30
N LEU A 16 41.09 -3.35 7.71
CA LEU A 16 40.79 -2.93 6.34
C LEU A 16 40.25 -1.50 6.30
N THR A 17 40.63 -0.78 5.25
CA THR A 17 40.03 0.51 4.91
C THR A 17 38.65 0.30 4.28
N GLU A 18 37.77 1.31 4.41
CA GLU A 18 36.46 1.31 3.77
C GLU A 18 36.54 1.04 2.26
N LYS A 19 37.53 1.65 1.58
CA LYS A 19 37.78 1.43 0.15
C LYS A 19 38.10 -0.03 -0.19
N GLN A 20 38.88 -0.73 0.64
CA GLN A 20 39.20 -2.13 0.42
C GLN A 20 37.96 -3.03 0.58
N ILE A 21 37.10 -2.71 1.56
CA ILE A 21 35.83 -3.41 1.75
C ILE A 21 34.94 -3.19 0.53
N GLU A 22 34.76 -1.95 0.07
CA GLU A 22 33.99 -1.63 -1.13
C GLU A 22 34.51 -2.36 -2.38
N GLN A 23 35.83 -2.39 -2.57
CA GLN A 23 36.48 -3.14 -3.66
C GLN A 23 36.20 -4.64 -3.57
N PHE A 24 36.29 -5.22 -2.37
CA PHE A 24 35.95 -6.63 -2.16
C PHE A 24 34.49 -6.93 -2.47
N LEU A 25 33.56 -6.04 -2.08
CA LEU A 25 32.14 -6.17 -2.41
C LEU A 25 31.89 -6.05 -3.93
N ILE A 26 32.69 -5.27 -4.67
CA ILE A 26 32.65 -5.26 -6.14
C ILE A 26 33.11 -6.62 -6.69
N ILE A 27 34.23 -7.16 -6.19
CA ILE A 27 34.76 -8.47 -6.60
C ILE A 27 33.72 -9.58 -6.38
N ALA A 28 33.08 -9.61 -5.21
CA ALA A 28 32.03 -10.59 -4.89
C ALA A 28 30.85 -10.51 -5.86
N ARG A 29 30.41 -9.29 -6.23
CA ARG A 29 29.35 -9.09 -7.24
C ARG A 29 29.77 -9.54 -8.64
N SER A 30 31.02 -9.29 -9.04
CA SER A 30 31.57 -9.76 -10.31
C SER A 30 31.60 -11.29 -10.38
N ILE A 31 32.07 -11.94 -9.31
CA ILE A 31 32.08 -13.40 -9.18
C ILE A 31 30.64 -13.94 -9.21
N GLY A 32 29.70 -13.34 -8.47
CA GLY A 32 28.30 -13.75 -8.47
C GLY A 32 27.61 -13.59 -9.84
N THR A 33 28.00 -12.59 -10.63
CA THR A 33 27.53 -12.40 -12.00
C THR A 33 28.06 -13.50 -12.92
N PHE A 34 29.35 -13.83 -12.78
CA PHE A 34 29.99 -14.91 -13.53
C PHE A 34 29.42 -16.28 -13.16
N ALA A 35 29.20 -16.55 -11.87
CA ALA A 35 28.60 -17.79 -11.37
C ALA A 35 27.22 -18.05 -12.00
N ARG A 36 26.37 -17.03 -12.11
CA ARG A 36 25.06 -17.11 -12.79
C ARG A 36 25.18 -17.36 -14.30
N ALA A 37 26.25 -16.89 -14.93
CA ALA A 37 26.50 -17.17 -16.34
C ALA A 37 26.88 -18.64 -16.56
N LEU A 38 27.52 -19.28 -15.57
CA LEU A 38 27.89 -20.70 -15.59
C LEU A 38 26.78 -21.63 -15.08
N ASP A 39 25.87 -21.13 -14.24
CA ASP A 39 24.74 -21.89 -13.68
C ASP A 39 23.66 -22.14 -14.74
N CYS A 40 23.91 -23.10 -15.63
CA CYS A 40 22.99 -23.49 -16.68
C CYS A 40 22.70 -24.99 -16.64
N PRO A 41 21.52 -25.41 -16.17
CA PRO A 41 21.08 -26.78 -16.38
C PRO A 41 20.34 -26.95 -17.72
N THR A 42 19.39 -26.05 -18.07
CA THR A 42 18.44 -26.27 -19.20
C THR A 42 17.62 -25.01 -19.58
N ALA A 43 18.06 -23.79 -19.26
CA ALA A 43 17.23 -22.60 -19.44
C ALA A 43 17.09 -22.18 -20.92
N LEU A 44 15.87 -22.19 -21.45
CA LEU A 44 15.53 -21.70 -22.81
C LEU A 44 15.85 -20.20 -23.02
N LYS A 45 16.09 -19.45 -21.94
CA LYS A 45 16.56 -18.06 -21.98
C LYS A 45 17.53 -17.82 -20.82
N HIS A 46 18.78 -17.53 -21.14
CA HIS A 46 19.71 -17.00 -20.15
C HIS A 46 19.20 -15.63 -19.65
N PRO A 47 19.27 -15.35 -18.33
CA PRO A 47 19.06 -13.99 -17.85
C PRO A 47 20.04 -13.06 -18.56
N SER A 48 19.57 -11.87 -18.94
CA SER A 48 20.44 -10.88 -19.58
C SER A 48 21.58 -10.51 -18.63
N LEU A 49 22.71 -10.05 -19.18
CA LEU A 49 23.86 -9.63 -18.39
C LEU A 49 23.46 -8.61 -17.29
N HIS A 50 22.60 -7.65 -17.64
CA HIS A 50 22.11 -6.66 -16.69
C HIS A 50 21.27 -7.29 -15.57
N MET A 51 20.43 -8.28 -15.88
CA MET A 51 19.65 -9.01 -14.87
C MET A 51 20.53 -9.84 -13.94
N SER A 52 21.55 -10.52 -14.48
CA SER A 52 22.52 -11.29 -13.70
C SER A 52 23.34 -10.37 -12.79
N ALA A 53 23.79 -9.21 -13.30
CA ALA A 53 24.52 -8.22 -12.52
C ALA A 53 23.66 -7.59 -11.41
N ALA A 54 22.39 -7.29 -11.71
CA ALA A 54 21.44 -6.79 -10.71
C ALA A 54 21.17 -7.84 -9.62
N SER A 55 21.00 -9.11 -10.00
CA SER A 55 20.78 -10.22 -9.05
C SER A 55 22.00 -10.45 -8.16
N ALA A 56 23.20 -10.46 -8.74
CA ALA A 56 24.44 -10.55 -7.98
C ALA A 56 24.67 -9.36 -7.03
N SER A 57 24.08 -8.19 -7.33
CA SER A 57 24.18 -6.98 -6.51
C SER A 57 23.18 -6.90 -5.35
N ARG A 58 22.34 -7.93 -5.15
CA ARG A 58 21.40 -8.00 -4.03
C ARG A 58 22.12 -8.21 -2.69
N ASP A 59 21.45 -7.80 -1.60
CA ASP A 59 22.02 -7.82 -0.25
C ASP A 59 22.50 -9.20 0.19
N ALA A 60 21.88 -10.29 -0.28
CA ALA A 60 22.33 -11.65 0.03
C ALA A 60 23.81 -11.88 -0.33
N THR A 61 24.25 -11.41 -1.50
CA THR A 61 25.66 -11.49 -1.92
C THR A 61 26.54 -10.59 -1.06
N LEU A 62 26.04 -9.40 -0.70
CA LEU A 62 26.80 -8.44 0.11
C LEU A 62 27.02 -8.96 1.53
N PHE A 63 25.97 -9.46 2.18
CA PHE A 63 26.07 -10.10 3.50
C PHE A 63 27.02 -11.30 3.46
N PHE A 64 26.88 -12.17 2.47
CA PHE A 64 27.79 -13.29 2.29
C PHE A 64 29.26 -12.84 2.16
N ALA A 65 29.52 -11.80 1.38
CA ALA A 65 30.87 -11.26 1.22
C ALA A 65 31.43 -10.68 2.54
N MET A 66 30.60 -9.99 3.32
CA MET A 66 30.98 -9.47 4.63
C MET A 66 31.29 -10.60 5.63
N ASP A 67 30.48 -11.66 5.64
CA ASP A 67 30.71 -12.84 6.47
C ASP A 67 32.03 -13.53 6.11
N ILE A 68 32.35 -13.61 4.81
CA ILE A 68 33.61 -14.17 4.31
C ILE A 68 34.82 -13.35 4.79
N LEU A 69 34.74 -12.01 4.71
CA LEU A 69 35.80 -11.15 5.25
C LEU A 69 36.01 -11.39 6.74
N HIS A 70 34.93 -11.43 7.53
CA HIS A 70 35.03 -11.64 8.96
C HIS A 70 35.61 -13.02 9.31
N LYS A 71 35.12 -14.08 8.64
CA LYS A 71 35.55 -15.47 8.84
C LYS A 71 37.04 -15.69 8.53
N HIS A 72 37.59 -14.94 7.58
CA HIS A 72 39.00 -15.00 7.21
C HIS A 72 39.84 -13.91 7.87
N HIS A 73 39.38 -13.38 9.01
CA HIS A 73 40.10 -12.37 9.80
C HIS A 73 40.54 -11.15 8.97
N TYR A 74 39.71 -10.76 8.01
CA TYR A 74 39.93 -9.62 7.13
C TYR A 74 41.15 -9.74 6.20
N ASP A 75 41.64 -10.96 5.97
CA ASP A 75 42.65 -11.23 4.93
C ASP A 75 41.97 -11.28 3.56
N LEU A 76 42.20 -10.25 2.75
CA LEU A 76 41.61 -10.13 1.40
C LEU A 76 42.05 -11.25 0.45
N ALA A 77 43.27 -11.77 0.57
CA ALA A 77 43.77 -12.79 -0.34
C ALA A 77 43.05 -14.11 -0.08
N ILE A 78 43.00 -14.54 1.19
CA ILE A 78 42.30 -15.77 1.58
C ILE A 78 40.80 -15.63 1.33
N ALA A 79 40.21 -14.49 1.70
CA ALA A 79 38.79 -14.20 1.46
C ALA A 79 38.44 -14.27 -0.04
N THR A 80 39.27 -13.71 -0.92
CA THR A 80 39.03 -13.77 -2.38
C THR A 80 39.12 -15.21 -2.91
N CYS A 81 40.11 -15.99 -2.47
CA CYS A 81 40.20 -17.41 -2.85
C CYS A 81 38.98 -18.20 -2.37
N SER A 82 38.42 -17.86 -1.20
CA SER A 82 37.23 -18.56 -0.68
C SER A 82 35.95 -18.31 -1.50
N LEU A 83 35.87 -17.21 -2.27
CA LEU A 83 34.76 -16.93 -3.18
C LEU A 83 34.77 -17.82 -4.44
N VAL A 84 35.93 -18.42 -4.76
CA VAL A 84 36.14 -19.29 -5.93
C VAL A 84 36.83 -20.58 -5.48
N PRO A 85 36.14 -21.47 -4.75
CA PRO A 85 36.67 -22.78 -4.39
C PRO A 85 36.96 -23.63 -5.65
N ASN A 86 37.65 -24.76 -5.47
CA ASN A 86 38.00 -25.67 -6.56
C ASN A 86 36.78 -26.20 -7.37
N THR A 87 35.58 -26.11 -6.80
CA THR A 87 34.32 -26.48 -7.46
C THR A 87 33.77 -25.41 -8.39
N GLY A 88 34.37 -24.21 -8.43
CA GLY A 88 33.90 -23.05 -9.20
C GLY A 88 33.45 -21.89 -8.31
N PRO A 89 33.03 -20.77 -8.92
CA PRO A 89 32.61 -19.57 -8.20
C PRO A 89 31.34 -19.81 -7.38
N ILE A 90 31.27 -19.24 -6.18
CA ILE A 90 30.10 -19.39 -5.30
C ILE A 90 28.90 -18.60 -5.86
N LEU A 91 27.75 -19.26 -5.90
CA LEU A 91 26.48 -18.67 -6.30
C LEU A 91 25.56 -18.49 -5.08
N VAL A 92 25.36 -17.23 -4.69
CA VAL A 92 24.42 -16.85 -3.63
C VAL A 92 23.09 -16.44 -4.25
N LYS A 93 22.00 -17.14 -3.93
CA LYS A 93 20.63 -16.81 -4.32
C LYS A 93 19.79 -16.56 -3.07
N ASP A 94 18.93 -15.55 -3.11
CA ASP A 94 17.91 -15.37 -2.10
C ASP A 94 16.56 -15.94 -2.57
N GLN A 95 15.54 -15.84 -1.73
CA GLN A 95 14.21 -16.36 -2.07
C GLN A 95 13.64 -15.75 -3.35
N MET A 96 13.96 -14.51 -3.72
CA MET A 96 13.42 -13.92 -4.94
C MET A 96 13.95 -14.63 -6.20
N GLU A 97 15.23 -15.01 -6.18
CA GLU A 97 15.91 -15.65 -7.32
C GLU A 97 15.81 -17.18 -7.31
N ASP A 98 15.73 -17.80 -6.13
CA ASP A 98 15.69 -19.25 -5.96
C ASP A 98 14.34 -19.88 -6.34
N TRP A 99 13.35 -19.07 -6.67
CA TRP A 99 12.02 -19.53 -7.05
C TRP A 99 11.91 -19.76 -8.56
N SER A 100 11.31 -20.88 -8.92
CA SER A 100 10.97 -21.16 -10.32
C SER A 100 9.81 -20.28 -10.81
N ALA A 101 9.71 -20.11 -12.13
CA ALA A 101 8.61 -19.38 -12.73
C ALA A 101 7.24 -20.00 -12.40
N ALA A 102 7.17 -21.33 -12.28
CA ALA A 102 5.95 -22.03 -11.88
C ALA A 102 5.55 -21.70 -10.43
N GLU A 103 6.50 -21.74 -9.49
CA GLU A 103 6.25 -21.38 -8.09
C GLU A 103 5.85 -19.92 -7.92
N ALA A 104 6.49 -19.01 -8.67
CA ALA A 104 6.13 -17.59 -8.67
C ALA A 104 4.68 -17.37 -9.14
N ASN A 105 4.26 -18.06 -10.21
CA ASN A 105 2.87 -18.01 -10.69
C ASN A 105 1.90 -18.59 -9.65
N SER A 106 2.23 -19.75 -9.06
CA SER A 106 1.41 -20.35 -8.01
C SER A 106 1.25 -19.43 -6.80
N PHE A 107 2.29 -18.66 -6.43
CA PHE A 107 2.21 -17.67 -5.36
C PHE A 107 1.29 -16.49 -5.70
N GLU A 108 1.35 -15.98 -6.92
CA GLU A 108 0.48 -14.89 -7.36
C GLU A 108 -1.00 -15.32 -7.35
N ASP A 109 -1.30 -16.55 -7.77
CA ASP A 109 -2.66 -17.10 -7.68
C ASP A 109 -3.11 -17.26 -6.21
N ALA A 110 -2.20 -17.72 -5.34
CA ALA A 110 -2.47 -17.95 -3.94
C ALA A 110 -2.73 -16.64 -3.18
N ILE A 111 -1.90 -15.60 -3.39
CA ILE A 111 -2.04 -14.31 -2.71
C ILE A 111 -3.32 -13.57 -3.13
N GLU A 112 -3.80 -13.77 -4.37
CA GLU A 112 -5.07 -13.20 -4.82
C GLU A 112 -6.29 -13.88 -4.18
N LYS A 113 -6.22 -15.19 -3.92
CA LYS A 113 -7.34 -15.96 -3.34
C LYS A 113 -7.36 -15.97 -1.81
N CYS A 114 -6.22 -16.26 -1.19
CA CYS A 114 -6.07 -16.41 0.26
C CYS A 114 -5.70 -15.07 0.95
N GLY A 115 -5.38 -14.02 0.18
CA GLY A 115 -4.90 -12.77 0.74
C GLY A 115 -3.51 -12.93 1.36
N LYS A 116 -3.30 -12.45 2.59
CA LYS A 116 -2.00 -12.53 3.29
C LYS A 116 -1.97 -13.65 4.34
N ASP A 117 -2.81 -14.66 4.20
CA ASP A 117 -2.73 -15.86 5.03
C ASP A 117 -1.65 -16.79 4.48
N PHE A 118 -0.41 -16.62 4.96
CA PHE A 118 0.72 -17.40 4.48
C PHE A 118 0.66 -18.87 4.89
N ILE A 119 -0.11 -19.21 5.94
CA ILE A 119 -0.28 -20.60 6.37
C ILE A 119 -1.14 -21.33 5.34
N ASP A 120 -2.21 -20.70 4.87
CA ASP A 120 -3.09 -21.28 3.85
C ASP A 120 -2.41 -21.30 2.48
N ILE A 121 -1.66 -20.25 2.11
CA ILE A 121 -0.84 -20.24 0.89
C ILE A 121 0.16 -21.41 0.88
N GLN A 122 0.84 -21.67 2.01
CA GLN A 122 1.76 -22.79 2.11
C GLN A 122 1.01 -24.12 1.96
N LYS A 123 -0.08 -24.33 2.70
CA LYS A 123 -0.79 -25.61 2.73
C LYS A 123 -1.45 -25.96 1.40
N GLU A 124 -2.04 -24.98 0.72
CA GLU A 124 -2.84 -25.23 -0.48
C GLU A 124 -2.05 -25.10 -1.79
N TYR A 125 -1.00 -24.26 -1.84
CA TYR A 125 -0.29 -23.95 -3.07
C TYR A 125 1.20 -24.34 -3.05
N LEU A 126 1.87 -24.23 -1.90
CA LEU A 126 3.33 -24.32 -1.82
C LEU A 126 3.81 -25.19 -0.64
N GLN A 127 3.29 -26.42 -0.56
CA GLN A 127 3.52 -27.32 0.58
C GLN A 127 5.00 -27.68 0.82
N TRP A 128 5.84 -27.59 -0.22
CA TRP A 128 7.28 -27.87 -0.14
C TRP A 128 8.14 -26.65 0.20
N LYS A 129 7.58 -25.43 0.19
CA LYS A 129 8.30 -24.23 0.65
C LYS A 129 8.07 -24.05 2.15
N SER A 130 9.08 -23.54 2.84
CA SER A 130 8.94 -23.19 4.26
C SER A 130 8.12 -21.91 4.43
N LEU A 131 7.36 -21.80 5.52
CA LEU A 131 6.61 -20.59 5.85
C LEU A 131 7.52 -19.34 5.89
N LYS A 132 8.71 -19.47 6.48
CA LYS A 132 9.72 -18.40 6.50
C LYS A 132 10.11 -17.98 5.08
N GLY A 133 10.40 -18.94 4.20
CA GLY A 133 10.78 -18.66 2.81
C GLY A 133 9.67 -17.98 2.01
N ILE A 134 8.41 -18.38 2.21
CA ILE A 134 7.24 -17.73 1.59
C ILE A 134 7.10 -16.28 2.05
N ILE A 135 7.25 -16.03 3.35
CA ILE A 135 7.17 -14.67 3.92
C ILE A 135 8.31 -13.80 3.39
N GLU A 136 9.53 -14.33 3.36
CA GLU A 136 10.70 -13.63 2.82
C GLU A 136 10.51 -13.31 1.32
N TYR A 137 10.06 -14.29 0.53
CA TYR A 137 9.71 -14.10 -0.88
C TYR A 137 8.67 -12.99 -1.06
N TYR A 138 7.60 -12.98 -0.27
CA TYR A 138 6.54 -11.98 -0.35
C TYR A 138 7.06 -10.55 -0.23
N TYR A 139 7.95 -10.29 0.74
CA TYR A 139 8.49 -8.95 0.95
C TYR A 139 9.41 -8.53 -0.19
N MET A 140 10.19 -9.45 -0.76
CA MET A 140 11.00 -9.18 -1.95
C MET A 140 10.15 -8.98 -3.20
N TRP A 141 9.12 -9.81 -3.41
CA TRP A 141 8.22 -9.75 -4.55
C TRP A 141 7.45 -8.41 -4.60
N LYS A 142 7.09 -7.85 -3.45
CA LYS A 142 6.41 -6.54 -3.39
C LYS A 142 7.21 -5.35 -3.89
N THR A 143 8.52 -5.47 -3.98
CA THR A 143 9.37 -4.40 -4.52
C THR A 143 9.63 -4.58 -6.01
N THR A 144 9.13 -5.65 -6.62
CA THR A 144 9.28 -5.87 -8.05
C THR A 144 8.53 -4.83 -8.86
N ASP A 145 9.11 -4.43 -10.00
CA ASP A 145 8.49 -3.47 -10.91
C ASP A 145 7.12 -3.95 -11.39
N ARG A 146 6.98 -5.26 -11.64
CA ARG A 146 5.71 -5.91 -12.01
C ARG A 146 4.62 -5.63 -10.97
N TYR A 147 4.88 -5.94 -9.71
CA TYR A 147 3.91 -5.73 -8.63
C TYR A 147 3.58 -4.25 -8.44
N VAL A 148 4.61 -3.38 -8.42
CA VAL A 148 4.42 -1.94 -8.24
C VAL A 148 3.59 -1.35 -9.38
N ALA A 149 3.88 -1.74 -10.64
CA ALA A 149 3.12 -1.32 -11.81
C ALA A 149 1.66 -1.79 -11.73
N GLN A 150 1.42 -3.07 -11.43
CA GLN A 150 0.08 -3.63 -11.31
C GLN A 150 -0.72 -2.93 -10.19
N ARG A 151 -0.08 -2.64 -9.05
CA ARG A 151 -0.71 -1.91 -7.95
C ARG A 151 -1.06 -0.47 -8.34
N ARG A 152 -0.18 0.22 -9.08
CA ARG A 152 -0.45 1.58 -9.60
C ARG A 152 -1.63 1.57 -10.57
N LEU A 153 -1.70 0.60 -11.47
CA LEU A 153 -2.82 0.44 -12.40
C LEU A 153 -4.15 0.20 -11.66
N LYS A 154 -4.18 -0.74 -10.70
CA LYS A 154 -5.38 -1.00 -9.88
C LYS A 154 -5.86 0.25 -9.12
N LEU A 155 -4.94 1.10 -8.64
CA LEU A 155 -5.28 2.39 -8.00
C LEU A 155 -5.84 3.40 -9.00
N ALA A 156 -5.22 3.56 -10.17
CA ALA A 156 -5.70 4.46 -11.22
C ALA A 156 -7.10 4.05 -11.74
N GLU A 157 -7.38 2.76 -11.84
CA GLU A 157 -8.72 2.27 -12.17
C GLU A 157 -9.77 2.63 -11.11
N GLN A 158 -9.40 2.65 -9.83
CA GLN A 158 -10.29 3.09 -8.76
C GLN A 158 -10.51 4.61 -8.80
N GLU A 159 -9.49 5.40 -9.12
CA GLU A 159 -9.62 6.84 -9.38
C GLU A 159 -10.54 7.12 -10.58
N ASN A 160 -10.44 6.33 -11.65
CA ASN A 160 -11.32 6.47 -12.82
C ASN A 160 -12.77 6.06 -12.54
N LYS A 161 -13.01 5.19 -11.53
CA LYS A 161 -14.35 4.82 -11.07
C LYS A 161 -14.98 5.87 -10.14
N LEU A 162 -14.18 6.79 -9.59
CA LEU A 162 -14.71 7.93 -8.85
C LEU A 162 -15.41 8.86 -9.84
N LYS A 163 -16.76 8.85 -9.80
CA LYS A 163 -17.56 9.80 -10.58
C LYS A 163 -17.12 11.21 -10.22
N GLN A 164 -16.62 11.95 -11.20
CA GLN A 164 -16.37 13.37 -11.09
C GLN A 164 -17.70 14.04 -10.70
N VAL A 165 -17.82 14.44 -9.43
CA VAL A 165 -19.00 15.19 -8.99
C VAL A 165 -18.87 16.56 -9.61
N PHE A 166 -19.62 16.81 -10.67
CA PHE A 166 -19.78 18.16 -11.21
C PHE A 166 -20.36 19.02 -10.09
N ILE A 167 -19.57 19.95 -9.56
CA ILE A 167 -20.04 20.99 -8.65
C ILE A 167 -20.41 22.16 -9.58
N PRO A 168 -21.71 22.42 -9.84
CA PRO A 168 -22.10 23.59 -10.59
C PRO A 168 -21.56 24.83 -9.88
N ASN A 169 -21.01 25.77 -10.64
CA ASN A 169 -20.52 27.02 -10.08
C ASN A 169 -21.71 27.83 -9.53
N TYR A 170 -21.98 27.74 -8.23
CA TYR A 170 -23.09 28.41 -7.53
C TYR A 170 -22.88 29.91 -7.31
N ASN A 171 -22.02 30.58 -8.10
CA ASN A 171 -21.84 32.03 -8.00
C ASN A 171 -22.91 32.88 -8.71
N LYS A 172 -24.02 32.29 -9.19
CA LYS A 172 -25.15 33.07 -9.69
C LYS A 172 -26.08 33.47 -8.54
N ALA A 173 -25.82 34.64 -7.96
CA ALA A 173 -26.58 35.28 -6.88
C ALA A 173 -28.09 35.54 -7.15
N HIS A 174 -28.65 35.04 -8.25
CA HIS A 174 -29.98 35.44 -8.73
C HIS A 174 -31.01 34.31 -8.87
N GLN A 175 -30.68 33.04 -8.60
CA GLN A 175 -31.62 31.93 -8.84
C GLN A 175 -32.52 31.57 -7.64
N CYS A 176 -32.23 32.08 -6.44
CA CYS A 176 -33.05 31.82 -5.23
C CYS A 176 -33.97 32.99 -4.86
N LEU A 177 -33.98 34.07 -5.64
CA LEU A 177 -34.83 35.24 -5.38
C LEU A 177 -36.21 35.02 -6.01
N LEU A 178 -37.25 35.01 -5.18
CA LEU A 178 -38.62 35.06 -5.67
C LEU A 178 -38.93 36.51 -6.13
N PRO A 179 -39.44 36.73 -7.35
CA PRO A 179 -39.87 38.06 -7.78
C PRO A 179 -40.94 38.59 -6.82
N GLN A 180 -40.87 39.88 -6.48
CA GLN A 180 -41.92 40.57 -5.72
C GLN A 180 -43.19 40.65 -6.58
N ARG A 181 -43.98 39.57 -6.62
CA ARG A 181 -45.35 39.60 -7.16
C ARG A 181 -46.33 39.93 -6.03
N PRO A 182 -47.32 40.82 -6.23
CA PRO A 182 -48.25 41.24 -5.17
C PRO A 182 -49.29 40.19 -4.71
N GLN A 183 -49.21 38.92 -5.13
CA GLN A 183 -50.30 37.95 -4.88
C GLN A 183 -49.81 36.51 -4.67
N ALA A 184 -49.02 36.26 -3.62
CA ALA A 184 -48.74 34.90 -3.16
C ALA A 184 -49.16 34.77 -1.69
N GLU A 185 -50.32 34.12 -1.51
CA GLU A 185 -50.91 33.53 -0.30
C GLU A 185 -49.98 33.46 0.93
N ASN A 186 -50.52 33.82 2.10
CA ASN A 186 -49.95 33.92 3.46
C ASN A 186 -49.16 32.69 3.99
N LYS A 187 -48.20 32.13 3.24
CA LYS A 187 -47.39 30.98 3.69
C LYS A 187 -46.24 31.41 4.60
N PRO A 188 -46.15 30.94 5.84
CA PRO A 188 -45.06 31.34 6.72
C PRO A 188 -43.71 30.80 6.23
N CYS A 189 -42.61 31.44 6.68
CA CYS A 189 -41.25 30.93 6.55
C CYS A 189 -41.17 29.51 7.11
N GLU A 190 -40.58 28.57 6.37
CA GLU A 190 -40.50 27.17 6.81
C GLU A 190 -39.62 26.95 8.04
N SER A 191 -38.65 27.84 8.26
CA SER A 191 -37.78 27.77 9.42
C SER A 191 -38.42 28.47 10.61
N CYS A 192 -38.75 29.77 10.54
CA CYS A 192 -39.18 30.53 11.72
C CYS A 192 -40.69 30.75 11.84
N GLY A 193 -41.50 30.33 10.86
CA GLY A 193 -42.95 30.52 10.90
C GLY A 193 -43.41 31.96 10.63
N ASN A 194 -42.51 32.91 10.41
CA ASN A 194 -42.89 34.31 10.21
C ASN A 194 -43.52 34.54 8.82
N THR A 195 -44.54 35.39 8.72
CA THR A 195 -45.25 35.73 7.47
C THR A 195 -44.81 37.06 6.86
N SER A 196 -43.96 37.81 7.56
CA SER A 196 -43.39 39.07 7.07
C SER A 196 -41.87 38.96 6.87
N SER A 197 -41.37 39.42 5.72
CA SER A 197 -39.93 39.54 5.45
C SER A 197 -39.67 40.57 4.36
N THR A 198 -38.52 41.25 4.44
CA THR A 198 -38.04 42.19 3.41
C THR A 198 -37.76 41.51 2.08
N GLN A 199 -37.37 40.24 2.10
CA GLN A 199 -37.09 39.46 0.90
C GLN A 199 -37.26 37.96 1.16
N TRP A 200 -37.84 37.26 0.19
CA TRP A 200 -38.11 35.83 0.26
C TRP A 200 -37.16 35.05 -0.64
N TYR A 201 -36.63 33.96 -0.09
CA TYR A 201 -35.67 33.09 -0.76
C TYR A 201 -36.21 31.68 -0.89
N GLN A 202 -36.07 31.08 -2.07
CA GLN A 202 -36.38 29.67 -2.32
C GLN A 202 -35.12 28.82 -2.06
N TRP A 203 -35.23 27.80 -1.22
CA TRP A 203 -34.08 26.97 -0.80
C TRP A 203 -34.12 25.53 -1.33
N ASN A 204 -35.27 25.08 -1.86
CA ASN A 204 -35.42 23.78 -2.51
C ASN A 204 -35.95 23.97 -3.94
N THR A 205 -35.20 23.48 -4.92
CA THR A 205 -35.58 23.51 -6.35
C THR A 205 -36.59 22.43 -6.71
N ALA A 206 -36.67 21.34 -5.94
CA ALA A 206 -37.63 20.25 -6.16
C ALA A 206 -39.02 20.55 -5.58
N GLN A 207 -39.11 21.48 -4.62
CA GLN A 207 -40.37 21.91 -4.03
C GLN A 207 -40.53 23.43 -4.16
N PRO A 208 -41.21 23.93 -5.21
CA PRO A 208 -41.29 25.36 -5.50
C PRO A 208 -42.06 26.19 -4.45
N HIS A 209 -42.68 25.53 -3.47
CA HIS A 209 -43.43 26.19 -2.40
C HIS A 209 -42.61 26.41 -1.12
N THR A 210 -41.36 25.95 -1.06
CA THR A 210 -40.49 26.13 0.11
C THR A 210 -39.85 27.52 0.10
N ARG A 211 -40.10 28.33 1.15
CA ARG A 211 -39.54 29.69 1.23
C ARG A 211 -38.98 30.02 2.61
N LEU A 212 -37.91 30.82 2.62
CA LEU A 212 -37.26 31.34 3.82
C LEU A 212 -37.26 32.87 3.79
N CYS A 213 -37.45 33.47 4.98
CA CYS A 213 -37.18 34.88 5.18
C CYS A 213 -35.67 35.18 5.08
N SER A 214 -35.32 36.45 4.86
CA SER A 214 -33.93 36.92 4.73
C SER A 214 -32.99 36.46 5.86
N GLU A 215 -33.45 36.47 7.10
CA GLU A 215 -32.69 36.00 8.27
C GLU A 215 -32.44 34.48 8.23
N CYS A 216 -33.47 33.69 7.94
CA CYS A 216 -33.37 32.24 7.88
C CYS A 216 -32.56 31.76 6.66
N TRP A 217 -32.61 32.51 5.56
CA TRP A 217 -31.74 32.28 4.40
C TRP A 217 -30.27 32.51 4.74
N SER A 218 -29.98 33.58 5.48
CA SER A 218 -28.62 33.88 5.95
C SER A 218 -28.09 32.79 6.88
N TYR A 219 -28.94 32.27 7.77
CA TYR A 219 -28.61 31.12 8.61
C TYR A 219 -28.37 29.85 7.79
N TYR A 220 -29.24 29.55 6.82
CA TYR A 220 -29.14 28.38 5.95
C TYR A 220 -27.82 28.35 5.17
N LYS A 221 -27.41 29.49 4.59
CA LYS A 221 -26.11 29.61 3.89
C LYS A 221 -24.91 29.31 4.79
N LYS A 222 -24.98 29.68 6.07
CA LYS A 222 -23.89 29.45 7.04
C LYS A 222 -23.89 28.03 7.60
N SER A 223 -25.06 27.43 7.79
CA SER A 223 -25.21 26.21 8.60
C SER A 223 -25.63 24.97 7.81
N GLY A 224 -25.97 25.11 6.52
CA GLY A 224 -26.40 24.01 5.67
C GLY A 224 -27.68 23.30 6.13
N GLY A 225 -28.57 24.03 6.82
CA GLY A 225 -29.81 23.51 7.40
C GLY A 225 -30.76 24.61 7.92
N LEU A 226 -32.03 24.26 8.11
CA LEU A 226 -33.05 25.15 8.69
C LEU A 226 -32.81 25.35 10.19
N LYS A 227 -33.14 26.53 10.72
CA LYS A 227 -33.00 26.84 12.15
C LYS A 227 -33.98 26.01 12.99
N TYR A 228 -35.17 25.74 12.45
CA TYR A 228 -36.17 24.86 13.06
C TYR A 228 -36.76 23.92 11.99
N PRO A 229 -36.15 22.75 11.74
CA PRO A 229 -36.66 21.80 10.77
C PRO A 229 -38.00 21.21 11.23
N LYS A 230 -39.03 21.22 10.37
CA LYS A 230 -40.28 20.48 10.63
C LYS A 230 -39.98 18.98 10.52
N LYS A 231 -40.43 18.19 11.51
CA LYS A 231 -40.34 16.72 11.48
C LYS A 231 -41.27 16.17 10.41
N SER A 232 -40.80 16.05 9.16
CA SER A 232 -41.50 15.27 8.13
C SER A 232 -40.50 14.68 7.15
N GLY A 233 -40.17 13.40 7.33
CA GLY A 233 -39.45 12.56 6.36
C GLY A 233 -38.14 11.95 6.88
N PRO A 234 -37.77 10.72 6.44
CA PRO A 234 -36.68 9.96 7.02
C PRO A 234 -35.32 10.59 6.70
N ASP A 235 -34.46 10.62 7.72
CA ASP A 235 -33.21 11.34 7.75
C ASP A 235 -32.10 10.60 6.96
N ARG A 236 -31.90 10.98 5.69
CA ARG A 236 -30.83 10.45 4.83
C ARG A 236 -29.41 10.75 5.34
N ARG A 237 -29.24 11.59 6.37
CA ARG A 237 -27.92 11.80 7.00
C ARG A 237 -27.53 10.64 7.92
N GLN A 238 -28.48 9.93 8.51
CA GLN A 238 -28.20 8.78 9.39
C GLN A 238 -27.70 7.55 8.61
N GLU A 239 -28.19 7.31 7.40
CA GLU A 239 -27.71 6.22 6.53
C GLU A 239 -26.25 6.40 6.09
N ARG A 240 -25.80 7.64 5.89
CA ARG A 240 -24.42 7.93 5.49
C ARG A 240 -23.42 7.71 6.62
N ALA A 241 -23.82 8.00 7.86
CA ALA A 241 -23.03 7.70 9.06
C ALA A 241 -22.98 6.19 9.36
N ALA A 242 -24.09 5.47 9.15
CA ALA A 242 -24.16 4.03 9.34
C ALA A 242 -23.29 3.24 8.33
N ASN A 243 -23.10 3.76 7.11
CA ASN A 243 -22.29 3.10 6.09
C ASN A 243 -20.77 3.26 6.31
N ILE A 244 -20.33 4.36 6.94
CA ILE A 244 -18.92 4.56 7.31
C ILE A 244 -18.52 3.62 8.45
N ASN A 245 -19.41 3.40 9.43
CA ASN A 245 -19.15 2.47 10.54
C ASN A 245 -19.14 0.98 10.11
N LYS A 246 -19.67 0.64 8.92
CA LYS A 246 -19.58 -0.73 8.37
C LYS A 246 -18.23 -1.06 7.72
N LEU A 247 -17.43 -0.05 7.34
CA LEU A 247 -16.10 -0.27 6.73
C LEU A 247 -14.95 -0.41 7.75
N VAL A 248 -15.20 -0.19 9.05
CA VAL A 248 -14.15 -0.17 10.09
C VAL A 248 -14.50 -1.07 11.29
N SER A 249 -14.95 -2.30 11.03
CA SER A 249 -15.14 -3.30 12.08
C SER A 249 -14.38 -4.59 11.75
N TYR A 250 -13.07 -4.59 12.01
CA TYR A 250 -12.33 -5.84 12.15
C TYR A 250 -12.54 -6.33 13.59
N LYS A 251 -13.44 -7.32 13.77
CA LYS A 251 -13.53 -8.03 15.05
C LYS A 251 -12.49 -9.15 15.08
N CYS A 252 -11.66 -9.14 16.12
CA CYS A 252 -10.77 -10.24 16.46
C CYS A 252 -11.61 -11.47 16.85
N THR A 253 -11.41 -12.59 16.17
CA THR A 253 -12.12 -13.87 16.40
C THR A 253 -11.49 -14.75 17.49
N VAL A 254 -10.49 -14.24 18.22
CA VAL A 254 -9.85 -14.96 19.33
C VAL A 254 -10.70 -14.84 20.60
N THR A 255 -11.24 -15.96 21.06
CA THR A 255 -11.87 -16.08 22.38
C THR A 255 -10.86 -15.74 23.47
N GLY A 256 -11.03 -14.58 24.12
CA GLY A 256 -10.16 -14.10 25.22
C GLY A 256 -9.39 -12.80 24.94
N CYS A 257 -9.54 -12.17 23.77
CA CYS A 257 -8.89 -10.87 23.51
C CYS A 257 -9.64 -9.71 24.20
N GLY A 258 -9.27 -9.42 25.45
CA GLY A 258 -9.82 -8.32 26.24
C GLY A 258 -9.24 -6.94 25.89
N LYS A 259 -9.47 -6.45 24.67
CA LYS A 259 -9.18 -5.03 24.34
C LYS A 259 -10.31 -4.41 23.52
N ASN A 260 -11.08 -3.55 24.17
CA ASN A 260 -12.00 -2.60 23.54
C ASN A 260 -11.21 -1.35 23.15
N THR A 261 -11.05 -1.10 21.85
CA THR A 261 -11.01 0.23 21.22
C THR A 261 -11.40 0.09 19.76
#